data_AF-J2QPY4-F1
#
_entry.id   AF-J2QPY4-F1
#
_cell.length_a   1.000
_cell.length_b   1.000
_cell.length_c   1.000
_cell.angle_alpha   90.00
_cell.angle_beta   90.00
_cell.angle_gamma   90.00
#
_symmetry.space_group_name_H-M   'P 1'
#
loop_
_entity.id
_entity.type
_entity.pdbx_description
1 polymer ?
#
loop_
_entity_poly.entity_id
_entity_poly.type
_entity_poly.pdbx_seq_one_letter_code
_entity_poly.pdbx_strand_id
1 'polypeptide(L)'
;MRFIRTHLMDRLDFTPQEAPIAVHVTCSTQHLGESQALIDLARKCSKNVVIPEGIHCCGFAGDKGFTTPQLNAHSLRTLKDAVQQCSEGISTSRTCEIGLTQHGGIDYHGLVYLVDRVTQARVP
;
A
#
# COMPACT_ATOMS: atom_id res chain seq x y z
N MET A 1 -8.81 1.20 6.16
CA MET A 1 -8.81 2.61 5.70
C MET A 1 -10.12 3.36 5.93
N ARG A 2 -11.32 2.74 5.85
CA ARG A 2 -12.61 3.43 6.08
C ARG A 2 -12.63 4.21 7.39
N PHE A 3 -12.23 3.57 8.51
CA PHE A 3 -12.16 4.22 9.81
C PHE A 3 -11.30 5.50 9.83
N ILE A 4 -10.12 5.45 9.19
CA ILE A 4 -9.23 6.61 9.07
C ILE A 4 -9.96 7.75 8.35
N ARG A 5 -10.56 7.45 7.18
CA ARG A 5 -11.30 8.43 6.38
C ARG A 5 -12.50 9.02 7.11
N THR A 6 -13.26 8.21 7.85
CA THR A 6 -14.55 8.63 8.44
C THR A 6 -14.41 9.26 9.82
N HIS A 7 -13.32 9.00 10.55
CA HIS A 7 -13.22 9.43 11.95
C HIS A 7 -11.96 10.22 12.28
N LEU A 8 -10.90 10.14 11.46
CA LEU A 8 -9.61 10.71 11.81
C LEU A 8 -9.23 11.94 10.97
N MET A 9 -9.81 12.13 9.78
CA MET A 9 -9.41 13.21 8.86
C MET A 9 -9.52 14.61 9.43
N ASP A 10 -10.52 14.87 10.27
CA ASP A 10 -10.73 16.19 10.89
C ASP A 10 -10.02 16.34 12.24
N ARG A 11 -9.40 15.27 12.73
CA ARG A 11 -8.74 15.18 14.05
C ARG A 11 -7.23 15.07 13.95
N LEU A 12 -6.69 14.93 12.75
CA LEU A 12 -5.27 14.73 12.49
C LEU A 12 -4.75 15.81 11.56
N ASP A 13 -3.60 16.37 11.90
CA ASP A 13 -2.82 17.21 11.01
C ASP A 13 -1.76 16.37 10.31
N PHE A 14 -1.80 16.37 8.98
CA PHE A 14 -0.91 15.58 8.11
C PHE A 14 0.32 16.38 7.73
N THR A 15 1.49 15.81 7.95
CA THR A 15 2.78 16.32 7.47
C THR A 15 3.40 15.29 6.53
N PRO A 16 3.05 15.29 5.23
CA PRO A 16 3.47 14.25 4.30
C PRO A 16 4.99 14.18 4.16
N GLN A 17 5.53 12.96 4.12
CA GLN A 17 6.95 12.73 3.88
C GLN A 17 7.34 12.96 2.41
N GLU A 18 8.61 13.32 2.18
CA GLU A 18 9.18 13.43 0.83
C GLU A 18 9.44 12.06 0.20
N ALA A 19 9.74 11.06 1.04
CA ALA A 19 10.15 9.74 0.60
C ALA A 19 9.04 9.07 -0.23
N PRO A 20 9.36 8.58 -1.45
CA PRO A 20 8.40 7.93 -2.31
C PRO A 20 7.91 6.61 -1.72
N ILE A 21 6.61 6.37 -1.87
CA ILE A 21 5.95 5.15 -1.42
C ILE A 21 5.29 4.45 -2.60
N ALA A 22 5.38 3.13 -2.64
CA ALA A 22 4.59 2.31 -3.58
C ALA A 22 3.22 2.02 -2.97
N VAL A 23 2.15 2.05 -3.76
CA VAL A 23 0.80 1.67 -3.31
C VAL A 23 0.28 0.54 -4.17
N HIS A 24 0.10 -0.63 -3.57
CA HIS A 24 -0.60 -1.74 -4.20
C HIS A 24 -2.09 -1.68 -3.87
N VAL A 25 -2.89 -1.30 -4.86
CA VAL A 25 -4.36 -1.36 -4.77
C VAL A 25 -4.79 -2.80 -4.94
N THR A 26 -5.10 -3.46 -3.82
CA THR A 26 -5.45 -4.89 -3.79
C THR A 26 -6.71 -5.18 -4.63
N CYS A 27 -6.82 -6.40 -5.17
CA CYS A 27 -7.96 -6.80 -5.99
C CYS A 27 -9.30 -6.56 -5.28
N SER A 28 -9.38 -6.86 -3.98
CA SER A 28 -10.57 -6.60 -3.16
C SER A 28 -10.86 -5.09 -3.00
N THR A 29 -9.84 -4.25 -2.85
CA THR A 29 -10.01 -2.79 -2.81
C THR A 29 -10.56 -2.26 -4.14
N GLN A 30 -10.10 -2.82 -5.27
CA GLN A 30 -10.61 -2.49 -6.59
C GLN A 30 -12.09 -2.88 -6.74
N HIS A 31 -12.44 -4.13 -6.39
CA HIS A 31 -13.82 -4.61 -6.47
C HIS A 31 -14.80 -3.83 -5.59
N LEU A 32 -14.34 -3.31 -4.45
CA LEU A 32 -15.15 -2.46 -3.56
C LEU A 32 -15.25 -1.01 -4.05
N GLY A 33 -14.61 -0.64 -5.15
CA GLY A 33 -14.60 0.74 -5.67
C GLY A 33 -13.82 1.72 -4.80
N GLU A 34 -12.94 1.24 -3.92
CA GLU A 34 -12.22 2.06 -2.94
C GLU A 34 -10.78 2.39 -3.37
N SER A 35 -10.42 2.14 -4.64
CA SER A 35 -9.09 2.41 -5.19
C SER A 35 -8.65 3.86 -5.01
N GLN A 36 -9.51 4.81 -5.41
CA GLN A 36 -9.19 6.24 -5.34
C GLN A 36 -9.07 6.71 -3.89
N ALA A 37 -9.94 6.20 -3.02
CA ALA A 37 -9.89 6.51 -1.59
C ALA A 37 -8.57 6.08 -0.91
N LEU A 38 -8.02 4.93 -1.31
CA LEU A 38 -6.71 4.48 -0.84
C LEU A 38 -5.60 5.41 -1.34
N ILE A 39 -5.60 5.73 -2.64
CA ILE A 39 -4.58 6.59 -3.27
C ILE A 39 -4.61 8.01 -2.68
N ASP A 40 -5.79 8.59 -2.50
CA ASP A 40 -5.94 9.93 -1.92
C ASP A 40 -5.43 9.99 -0.48
N LEU A 41 -5.70 8.95 0.31
CA LEU A 41 -5.19 8.88 1.68
C LEU A 41 -3.66 8.67 1.69
N ALA A 42 -3.11 7.88 0.78
CA ALA A 42 -1.67 7.73 0.63
C ALA A 42 -0.99 9.06 0.22
N ARG A 43 -1.63 9.85 -0.64
CA ARG A 43 -1.15 11.20 -1.05
C ARG A 43 -1.18 12.22 0.07
N LYS A 44 -2.01 12.03 1.10
CA LYS A 44 -1.92 12.82 2.34
C LYS A 44 -0.69 12.46 3.18
N CYS A 45 -0.12 11.28 2.96
CA CYS A 45 0.97 10.74 3.76
C CYS A 45 2.35 10.89 3.11
N SER A 46 2.43 10.90 1.78
CA SER A 46 3.67 11.15 1.03
C SER A 46 3.39 12.05 -0.17
N LYS A 47 4.35 12.92 -0.49
CA LYS A 47 4.31 13.77 -1.68
C LYS A 47 4.52 12.97 -2.97
N ASN A 48 5.12 11.78 -2.88
CA ASN A 48 5.51 10.95 -4.00
C ASN A 48 4.84 9.56 -3.89
N VAL A 49 3.71 9.38 -4.55
CA VAL A 49 2.95 8.11 -4.56
C VAL A 49 3.10 7.43 -5.91
N VAL A 50 3.69 6.23 -5.90
CA VAL A 50 3.87 5.39 -7.09
C VAL A 50 2.86 4.25 -7.04
N ILE A 51 2.10 4.04 -8.12
CA ILE A 51 1.29 2.84 -8.30
C ILE A 51 2.03 1.95 -9.31
N PRO A 52 2.63 0.82 -8.89
CA PRO A 52 3.45 0.00 -9.78
C PRO A 52 2.65 -0.51 -10.98
N GLU A 53 3.06 -0.12 -12.19
CA GLU A 53 2.41 -0.50 -13.43
C GLU A 53 2.49 -2.02 -13.66
N GLY A 54 1.41 -2.62 -14.17
CA GLY A 54 1.34 -4.06 -14.43
C GLY A 54 1.16 -4.94 -13.19
N ILE A 55 1.22 -4.39 -11.98
CA ILE A 55 1.01 -5.14 -10.72
C ILE A 55 -0.44 -4.99 -10.24
N HIS A 56 -1.38 -5.53 -11.01
CA HIS A 56 -2.82 -5.50 -10.68
C HIS A 56 -3.22 -6.53 -9.61
N CYS A 57 -2.51 -7.66 -9.54
CA CYS A 57 -2.73 -8.71 -8.57
C CYS A 57 -1.38 -9.17 -8.02
N CYS A 58 -1.29 -9.43 -6.71
CA CYS A 58 -0.08 -9.94 -6.09
C CYS A 58 0.12 -11.46 -6.32
N GLY A 59 -0.88 -12.19 -6.81
CA GLY A 59 -0.80 -13.64 -7.04
C GLY A 59 -0.90 -14.49 -5.76
N PHE A 60 -1.12 -13.88 -4.59
CA PHE A 60 -1.31 -14.63 -3.33
C PHE A 60 -2.69 -15.29 -3.24
N ALA A 61 -3.71 -14.67 -3.86
CA ALA A 61 -5.07 -15.21 -3.99
C ALA A 61 -5.65 -15.76 -2.67
N GLY A 62 -5.80 -14.89 -1.66
CA GLY A 62 -6.17 -15.30 -0.31
C GLY A 62 -4.93 -15.80 0.43
N ASP A 63 -4.81 -17.11 0.60
CA ASP A 63 -3.70 -17.82 1.23
C ASP A 63 -2.98 -18.80 0.29
N LYS A 64 -3.49 -18.99 -0.94
CA LYS A 64 -2.94 -19.96 -1.91
C LYS A 64 -1.47 -19.71 -2.26
N GLY A 65 -0.99 -18.47 -2.14
CA GLY A 65 0.42 -18.11 -2.29
C GLY A 65 1.37 -18.93 -1.39
N PHE A 66 0.89 -19.43 -0.25
CA PHE A 66 1.68 -20.30 0.63
C PHE A 66 1.90 -21.71 0.05
N THR A 67 0.92 -22.25 -0.68
CA THR A 67 1.00 -23.62 -1.23
C THR A 67 1.34 -23.64 -2.72
N THR A 68 1.16 -22.52 -3.43
CA THR A 68 1.49 -22.35 -4.85
C THR A 68 2.32 -21.06 -5.06
N PRO A 69 3.57 -21.01 -4.56
CA PRO A 69 4.38 -19.80 -4.58
C PRO A 69 4.73 -19.32 -6.00
N GLN A 70 4.66 -20.19 -7.01
CA GLN A 70 4.92 -19.84 -8.40
C GLN A 70 3.93 -18.80 -8.94
N LEU A 71 2.69 -18.76 -8.42
CA LEU A 71 1.70 -17.75 -8.79
C LEU A 71 2.15 -16.36 -8.34
N ASN A 72 2.54 -16.23 -7.06
CA ASN A 72 3.04 -14.99 -6.51
C ASN A 72 4.33 -14.53 -7.23
N ALA A 73 5.27 -15.44 -7.44
CA ALA A 73 6.51 -15.16 -8.16
C ALA A 73 6.26 -14.69 -9.60
N HIS A 74 5.35 -15.33 -10.32
CA HIS A 74 5.00 -14.91 -11.68
C HIS A 74 4.31 -13.55 -11.69
N SER A 75 3.32 -13.32 -10.81
CA SER A 75 2.58 -12.06 -10.73
C SER A 75 3.47 -10.87 -10.36
N LEU A 76 4.52 -11.08 -9.57
CA LEU A 76 5.38 -10.01 -9.04
C LEU A 76 6.76 -9.93 -9.71
N ARG A 77 6.99 -10.64 -10.81
CA ARG A 77 8.30 -10.74 -11.47
C ARG A 77 8.92 -9.41 -11.91
N THR A 78 8.10 -8.39 -12.18
CA THR A 78 8.53 -7.03 -12.56
C THR A 78 8.44 -6.03 -11.41
N LEU A 79 7.99 -6.45 -10.23
CA LEU A 79 7.69 -5.54 -9.12
C LEU A 79 8.94 -4.80 -8.67
N LYS A 80 10.06 -5.52 -8.49
CA LYS A 80 11.33 -4.95 -8.02
C LYS A 80 11.74 -3.73 -8.83
N ASP A 81 11.64 -3.83 -10.16
CA ASP A 81 11.99 -2.75 -11.08
C ASP A 81 10.99 -1.58 -11.02
N ALA A 82 9.70 -1.89 -10.83
CA ALA A 82 8.65 -0.89 -10.71
C ALA A 82 8.70 -0.09 -9.40
N VAL A 83 9.42 -0.56 -8.38
CA VAL A 83 9.49 0.10 -7.05
C VAL A 83 10.90 0.51 -6.62
N GLN A 84 11.88 0.46 -7.52
CA GLN A 84 13.31 0.73 -7.17
C GLN A 84 13.53 2.11 -6.53
N GLN A 85 12.68 3.08 -6.86
CA GLN A 85 12.77 4.43 -6.31
C GLN A 85 12.01 4.59 -4.99
N CYS A 86 11.17 3.63 -4.59
CA CYS A 86 10.34 3.71 -3.41
C CYS A 86 11.11 3.25 -2.16
N SER A 87 10.82 3.91 -1.03
CA SER A 87 11.40 3.57 0.27
C SER A 87 10.61 2.48 1.01
N GLU A 88 9.30 2.43 0.80
CA GLU A 88 8.36 1.51 1.43
C GLU A 88 7.14 1.29 0.52
N GLY A 89 6.38 0.24 0.80
CA GLY A 89 5.17 -0.13 0.08
C GLY A 89 3.95 -0.18 0.99
N ILE A 90 2.78 0.16 0.44
CA ILE A 90 1.51 0.15 1.15
C ILE A 90 0.58 -0.89 0.52
N SER A 91 -0.03 -1.71 1.37
CA SER A 91 -1.11 -2.61 1.00
C SER A 91 -2.21 -2.62 2.08
N THR A 92 -3.38 -3.13 1.71
CA THR A 92 -4.53 -3.31 2.61
C THR A 92 -4.80 -4.78 2.94
N SER A 93 -3.89 -5.68 2.56
CA SER A 93 -4.01 -7.13 2.78
C SER A 93 -2.67 -7.69 3.24
N ARG A 94 -2.68 -8.39 4.38
CA ARG A 94 -1.48 -8.96 4.98
C ARG A 94 -0.77 -9.97 4.07
N THR A 95 -1.53 -10.76 3.31
CA THR A 95 -0.92 -11.72 2.36
C THR A 95 -0.34 -11.03 1.14
N CYS A 96 -0.93 -9.92 0.69
CA CYS A 96 -0.30 -9.05 -0.29
C CYS A 96 1.00 -8.44 0.27
N GLU A 97 1.01 -7.93 1.50
CA GLU A 97 2.20 -7.37 2.16
C GLU A 97 3.37 -8.36 2.15
N ILE A 98 3.13 -9.63 2.52
CA ILE A 98 4.15 -10.69 2.51
C ILE A 98 4.74 -10.88 1.11
N GLY A 99 3.88 -11.12 0.11
CA GLY A 99 4.34 -11.37 -1.27
C GLY A 99 5.03 -10.17 -1.91
N LEU A 100 4.49 -8.98 -1.71
CA LEU A 100 5.05 -7.73 -2.24
C LEU A 100 6.40 -7.41 -1.60
N THR A 101 6.54 -7.61 -0.28
CA THR A 101 7.82 -7.43 0.41
C THR A 101 8.87 -8.38 -0.16
N GLN A 102 8.52 -9.67 -0.24
CA GLN A 102 9.42 -10.71 -0.72
C GLN A 102 9.91 -10.47 -2.16
N HIS A 103 9.03 -10.03 -3.06
CA HIS A 103 9.36 -9.89 -4.48
C HIS A 103 9.73 -8.45 -4.91
N GLY A 104 9.40 -7.44 -4.11
CA GLY A 104 9.70 -6.04 -4.38
C GLY A 104 11.03 -5.57 -3.80
N GLY A 105 11.53 -6.24 -2.75
CA GLY A 105 12.78 -5.86 -2.10
C GLY A 105 12.70 -4.59 -1.24
N ILE A 106 11.48 -4.12 -0.94
CA ILE A 106 11.17 -3.05 0.01
C ILE A 106 10.07 -3.53 0.94
N ASP A 107 10.00 -3.00 2.16
CA ASP A 107 8.98 -3.40 3.12
C ASP A 107 7.60 -2.92 2.70
N TYR A 108 6.64 -3.85 2.61
CA TYR A 108 5.22 -3.54 2.45
C TYR A 108 4.48 -3.69 3.77
N HIS A 109 3.67 -2.68 4.12
CA HIS A 109 2.84 -2.72 5.33
C HIS A 109 1.50 -1.98 5.16
N GLY A 110 0.67 -2.07 6.19
CA GLY A 110 -0.59 -1.36 6.26
C GLY A 110 -0.42 0.17 6.25
N LEU A 111 -1.33 0.86 5.55
CA LEU A 111 -1.37 2.33 5.48
C LEU A 111 -1.42 3.02 6.85
N VAL A 112 -1.98 2.36 7.87
CA VAL A 112 -2.13 2.92 9.21
C VAL A 112 -0.80 3.32 9.85
N TYR A 113 0.28 2.58 9.59
CA TYR A 113 1.61 2.90 10.12
C TYR A 113 2.16 4.18 9.53
N LEU A 114 1.89 4.43 8.24
CA LEU A 114 2.31 5.65 7.59
C LEU A 114 1.47 6.84 8.08
N VAL A 115 0.16 6.66 8.24
CA VAL A 115 -0.72 7.68 8.83
C VAL A 115 -0.24 8.06 10.23
N ASP A 116 0.02 7.09 11.10
CA ASP A 116 0.52 7.33 12.45
C ASP A 116 1.85 8.10 12.45
N ARG A 117 2.79 7.70 11.59
CA ARG A 117 4.11 8.35 11.46
C ARG A 117 4.02 9.82 11.02
N VAL A 118 3.12 10.13 10.09
CA VAL A 118 3.06 11.44 9.42
C VAL A 118 1.95 12.34 9.95
N THR A 119 1.32 11.98 11.07
CA THR A 119 0.25 12.78 11.67
C THR A 119 0.50 13.10 13.12
N GLN A 120 -0.15 14.17 13.59
CA GLN A 120 -0.30 14.49 15.00
C GLN A 120 -1.76 14.82 15.28
N ALA A 121 -2.18 14.65 16.53
CA ALA A 121 -3.51 15.08 16.94
C ALA A 121 -3.66 16.60 16.72
N ARG A 122 -4.73 17.00 16.04
CA ARG A 122 -5.07 18.41 15.87
C ARG A 122 -5.42 18.98 17.24
N VAL A 123 -4.62 19.95 17.70
CA VAL A 123 -4.92 20.68 18.94
C VAL A 123 -6.11 21.61 18.68
N PRO A 124 -7.11 21.69 19.59
CA PRO A 124 -8.27 22.57 19.44
C PRO A 124 -7.90 24.05 19.30
#